data_AF-A0A375I731-F1
#
_entry.id   AF-A0A375I731-F1
#
_cell.length_a   1.000
_cell.length_b   1.000
_cell.length_c   1.000
_cell.angle_alpha   90.00
_cell.angle_beta   90.00
_cell.angle_gamma   90.00
#
_symmetry.space_group_name_H-M   'P 1'
#
loop_
_entity.id
_entity.type
_entity.pdbx_description
1 polymer ?
#
loop_
_entity_poly.entity_id
_entity_poly.type
_entity_poly.pdbx_seq_one_letter_code
_entity_poly.pdbx_strand_id
1 'polypeptide(L)'
;MAACAAPDGQTLLFGQVALSINPFVYKKLRYDTEKDFVPVVQIATSPTVLVVTKAFPEKDLKGVIKYIKANPGKVSFASGGKGTSVHWRGNCSAA
;
A
#
# COMPACT_ATOMS: atom_id res chain seq x y z
N MET A 1 -3.74 -12.58 16.65
CA MET A 1 -4.94 -13.09 17.36
C MET A 1 -5.90 -13.82 16.43
N ALA A 2 -5.97 -13.53 15.12
CA ALA A 2 -6.65 -14.43 14.16
C ALA A 2 -5.79 -15.64 13.72
N ALA A 3 -4.49 -15.46 13.45
CA ALA A 3 -3.58 -16.55 13.03
C ALA A 3 -3.36 -17.67 14.07
N CYS A 4 -3.71 -17.43 15.34
CA CYS A 4 -3.59 -18.41 16.42
C CYS A 4 -4.94 -18.95 16.89
N ALA A 5 -6.04 -18.63 16.19
CA ALA A 5 -7.37 -19.09 16.53
C ALA A 5 -7.57 -20.55 16.08
N ALA A 6 -8.50 -21.26 16.72
CA ALA A 6 -8.92 -22.57 16.25
C ALA A 6 -9.49 -22.45 14.82
N PRO A 7 -9.20 -23.41 13.91
CA PRO A 7 -9.68 -23.38 12.53
C PRO A 7 -11.15 -23.81 12.42
N ASP A 8 -12.01 -23.31 13.31
CA ASP A 8 -13.42 -23.66 13.44
C ASP A 8 -14.36 -22.71 12.67
N GLY A 9 -13.79 -21.72 11.97
CA GLY A 9 -14.54 -20.75 11.16
C GLY A 9 -15.27 -19.67 11.97
N GLN A 10 -15.17 -19.68 13.31
CA GLN A 10 -15.79 -18.67 14.17
C GLN A 10 -14.98 -17.37 14.26
N THR A 11 -13.72 -17.43 13.82
CA THR A 11 -12.81 -16.28 13.77
C THR A 11 -12.47 -15.95 12.33
N LEU A 12 -13.01 -14.84 11.82
CA LEU A 12 -12.69 -14.31 10.49
C LEU A 12 -11.77 -13.09 10.60
N LEU A 13 -10.75 -13.03 9.75
CA LEU A 13 -9.89 -11.86 9.62
C LEU A 13 -10.34 -10.99 8.44
N PHE A 14 -10.58 -9.72 8.72
CA PHE A 14 -10.72 -8.71 7.68
C PHE A 14 -9.34 -8.33 7.12
N GLY A 15 -8.93 -8.98 6.05
CA GLY A 15 -7.64 -8.73 5.40
C GLY A 15 -7.63 -7.43 4.60
N GLN A 16 -6.55 -6.65 4.73
CA GLN A 16 -6.23 -5.53 3.84
C GLN A 16 -4.87 -5.74 3.19
N VAL A 17 -4.54 -4.94 2.17
CA VAL A 17 -3.27 -4.99 1.42
C VAL A 17 -2.00 -5.05 2.31
N ALA A 18 -2.07 -4.50 3.52
CA ALA A 18 -1.00 -4.57 4.51
C ALA A 18 -0.60 -6.02 4.84
N LEU A 19 -1.51 -6.99 4.82
CA LEU A 19 -1.21 -8.40 5.12
C LEU A 19 -0.17 -8.97 4.14
N SER A 20 -0.24 -8.60 2.86
CA SER A 20 0.70 -9.01 1.83
C SER A 20 2.00 -8.20 1.83
N ILE A 21 1.96 -6.97 2.34
CA ILE A 21 3.13 -6.07 2.42
C ILE A 21 4.00 -6.38 3.63
N ASN A 22 3.38 -6.70 4.77
CA ASN A 22 4.05 -6.85 6.06
C ASN A 22 5.26 -7.81 6.03
N PRO A 23 5.24 -8.96 5.30
CA PRO A 23 6.39 -9.85 5.20
C PRO A 23 7.65 -9.19 4.62
N PHE A 24 7.49 -8.18 3.76
CA PHE A 24 8.59 -7.47 3.12
C PHE A 24 9.09 -6.27 3.92
N VAL A 25 8.32 -5.81 4.90
CA VAL A 25 8.65 -4.62 5.72
C VAL A 25 9.15 -5.03 7.11
N TYR A 26 8.57 -6.07 7.70
CA TYR A 26 8.89 -6.50 9.06
C TYR A 26 9.74 -7.77 9.05
N LYS A 27 10.94 -7.68 9.64
CA LYS A 27 11.88 -8.83 9.73
C LYS A 27 11.36 -10.00 10.56
N LYS A 28 10.45 -9.75 11.51
CA LYS A 28 9.86 -10.78 12.39
C LYS A 28 8.36 -10.58 12.47
N LEU A 29 7.62 -11.47 11.81
CA LEU A 29 6.19 -11.59 11.97
C LEU A 29 5.86 -12.80 12.82
N ARG A 30 4.75 -12.73 13.55
CA ARG A 30 4.20 -13.82 14.37
C ARG A 30 3.23 -14.72 13.58
N TYR A 31 3.13 -14.50 12.27
CA TYR A 31 2.26 -15.23 11.37
C TYR A 31 2.90 -15.27 9.98
N ASP A 32 2.56 -16.30 9.21
CA ASP A 32 2.87 -16.47 7.81
C ASP A 32 1.61 -16.16 6.99
N THR A 33 1.67 -15.10 6.17
CA THR A 33 0.50 -14.64 5.40
C THR A 33 -0.03 -15.69 4.43
N GLU A 34 0.82 -16.56 3.89
CA GLU A 34 0.43 -17.58 2.90
C GLU A 34 -0.04 -18.87 3.56
N LYS A 35 0.50 -19.22 4.73
CA LYS A 35 0.20 -20.49 5.40
C LYS A 35 -0.87 -20.40 6.47
N ASP A 36 -0.97 -19.27 7.17
CA ASP A 36 -1.86 -19.14 8.33
C ASP A 36 -3.25 -18.58 7.98
N PHE A 37 -3.47 -18.18 6.72
CA PHE A 37 -4.75 -17.61 6.27
C PHE A 37 -5.23 -18.25 4.96
N VAL A 38 -6.52 -18.58 4.91
CA VAL A 38 -7.21 -19.04 3.71
C VAL A 38 -8.10 -17.90 3.18
N PRO A 39 -7.96 -17.48 1.91
CA PRO A 39 -8.81 -16.43 1.34
C PRO A 39 -10.24 -16.95 1.15
N VAL A 40 -11.21 -16.27 1.76
CA VAL A 40 -12.64 -16.62 1.65
C VAL A 40 -13.31 -15.82 0.52
N VAL A 41 -13.26 -14.49 0.59
CA VAL A 41 -13.87 -13.61 -0.42
C VAL A 41 -13.23 -12.23 -0.43
N GLN A 42 -13.12 -11.61 -1.61
CA GLN A 42 -12.75 -10.19 -1.75
C GLN A 42 -14.03 -9.34 -1.75
N ILE A 43 -14.16 -8.47 -0.74
CA ILE A 43 -15.39 -7.69 -0.54
C ILE A 43 -15.33 -6.27 -1.11
N ALA A 44 -14.14 -5.71 -1.31
CA ALA A 44 -13.96 -4.32 -1.74
C ALA A 44 -12.61 -4.10 -2.42
N THR A 45 -12.62 -3.30 -3.47
CA THR A 45 -11.41 -2.80 -4.15
C THR A 45 -11.40 -1.28 -4.05
N SER A 46 -10.32 -0.69 -3.55
CA SER A 46 -10.18 0.77 -3.47
C SER A 46 -9.07 1.25 -4.42
N PRO A 47 -9.40 2.01 -5.49
CA PRO A 47 -8.39 2.56 -6.37
C PRO A 47 -7.64 3.71 -5.68
N THR A 48 -6.32 3.62 -5.60
CA THR A 48 -5.47 4.77 -5.25
C THR A 48 -5.36 5.72 -6.45
N VAL A 49 -5.59 7.00 -6.21
CA VAL A 49 -5.42 8.07 -7.20
C VAL A 49 -4.26 8.98 -6.83
N LEU A 50 -3.51 9.46 -7.83
CA LEU A 50 -2.50 10.49 -7.66
C LEU A 50 -3.16 11.86 -7.79
N VAL A 51 -3.05 12.69 -6.76
CA VAL A 51 -3.61 14.05 -6.75
C VAL A 51 -2.48 15.05 -6.61
N VAL A 52 -2.47 16.07 -7.47
CA VAL A 52 -1.55 17.20 -7.40
C VAL A 52 -2.29 18.45 -6.93
N THR A 53 -1.59 19.35 -6.23
CA THR A 53 -2.16 20.65 -5.87
C THR A 53 -2.48 21.45 -7.12
N LYS A 54 -3.51 22.30 -7.09
CA LYS A 54 -3.90 23.15 -8.23
C LYS A 54 -2.76 24.07 -8.73
N ALA A 55 -1.82 24.44 -7.85
CA ALA A 55 -0.65 25.26 -8.16
C ALA A 55 0.51 24.46 -8.78
N PHE A 56 0.38 23.13 -8.92
CA PHE A 56 1.42 22.31 -9.53
C PHE A 56 1.49 22.62 -11.03
N PRO A 57 2.71 22.84 -11.58
CA PRO A 57 2.86 23.34 -12.95
C PRO A 57 2.39 22.35 -14.02
N GLU A 58 2.39 21.06 -13.71
CA GLU A 58 2.04 19.98 -14.65
C GLU A 58 0.67 19.39 -14.32
N LYS A 59 -0.17 19.21 -15.33
CA LYS A 59 -1.57 18.75 -15.17
C LYS A 59 -1.82 17.33 -15.67
N ASP A 60 -0.79 16.69 -16.21
CA ASP A 60 -0.84 15.33 -16.69
C ASP A 60 0.26 14.48 -16.04
N LEU A 61 0.07 13.16 -16.04
CA LEU A 61 0.99 12.23 -15.39
C LEU A 61 2.40 12.30 -15.99
N LYS A 62 2.55 12.52 -17.31
CA LYS A 62 3.86 12.57 -17.97
C LYS A 62 4.63 13.82 -17.55
N GLY A 63 3.95 14.96 -17.50
CA GLY A 63 4.47 16.22 -17.02
C GLY A 63 4.89 16.12 -15.55
N VAL A 64 4.03 15.53 -14.71
CA VAL A 64 4.34 15.31 -13.29
C VAL A 64 5.62 14.48 -13.12
N ILE A 65 5.75 13.36 -13.85
CA ILE A 65 6.97 12.53 -13.82
C ILE A 65 8.19 13.32 -14.31
N LYS A 66 8.06 14.07 -15.40
CA LYS A 66 9.15 14.91 -15.94
C LYS A 66 9.60 15.96 -14.94
N TYR A 67 8.66 16.63 -14.27
CA TYR A 67 8.94 17.67 -13.28
C TYR A 67 9.61 17.10 -12.04
N ILE A 68 9.15 15.95 -11.54
CA ILE A 68 9.76 15.26 -10.39
C ILE A 68 11.20 14.85 -10.72
N LYS A 69 11.43 14.27 -11.91
CA LYS A 69 12.79 13.89 -12.37
C LYS A 69 13.71 15.11 -12.54
N ALA A 70 13.18 16.22 -13.02
CA ALA A 70 13.94 17.46 -13.19
C ALA A 70 14.19 18.23 -11.87
N ASN A 71 13.42 17.96 -10.81
CA ASN A 71 13.47 18.68 -9.54
C ASN A 71 13.55 17.73 -8.33
N PRO A 72 14.63 16.92 -8.21
CA PRO A 72 14.80 16.02 -7.09
C PRO A 72 14.79 16.79 -5.75
N GLY A 73 14.03 16.29 -4.77
CA GLY A 73 13.93 16.87 -3.42
C GLY A 73 12.99 18.07 -3.25
N LYS A 74 12.46 18.66 -4.34
CA LYS A 74 11.51 19.79 -4.27
C LYS A 74 10.04 19.36 -4.19
N VAL A 75 9.75 18.07 -4.40
CA VAL A 75 8.39 17.52 -4.38
C VAL A 75 8.27 16.57 -3.20
N SER A 76 7.29 16.83 -2.33
CA SER A 76 6.93 15.94 -1.22
C SER A 76 5.70 15.12 -1.60
N PHE A 77 5.78 13.80 -1.44
CA PHE A 77 4.66 12.88 -1.65
C PHE A 77 4.01 12.52 -0.31
N ALA A 78 2.73 12.86 -0.14
CA ALA A 78 1.95 12.44 1.02
C ALA A 78 1.42 11.01 0.79
N SER A 79 1.77 10.09 1.69
CA SER A 79 1.25 8.72 1.70
C SER A 79 0.51 8.46 3.03
N GLY A 80 -0.45 7.55 3.04
CA GLY A 80 -1.20 7.18 4.25
C GLY A 80 -0.38 6.48 5.35
N GLY A 81 0.95 6.43 5.22
CA GLY A 81 1.87 5.81 6.18
C GLY A 81 2.59 4.58 5.61
N LYS A 82 3.73 4.23 6.23
CA LYS A 82 4.53 3.03 5.87
C LYS A 82 3.66 1.77 5.98
N GLY A 83 3.59 0.98 4.92
CA GLY A 83 2.77 -0.24 4.86
C GLY A 83 1.40 -0.07 4.18
N THR A 84 1.02 1.14 3.77
CA THR A 84 -0.21 1.38 2.97
C THR A 84 0.05 1.20 1.48
N SER A 85 -0.99 0.82 0.71
CA SER A 85 -0.92 0.74 -0.77
C SER A 85 -0.46 2.05 -1.41
N VAL A 86 -0.82 3.19 -0.81
CA VAL A 86 -0.43 4.53 -1.28
C VAL A 86 1.07 4.76 -1.15
N HIS A 87 1.69 4.29 -0.08
CA HIS A 87 3.12 4.45 0.15
C HIS A 87 3.96 3.69 -0.89
N TRP A 88 3.60 2.43 -1.17
CA TRP A 88 4.30 1.62 -2.16
C TRP A 88 4.13 2.16 -3.58
N ARG A 89 2.94 2.63 -3.94
CA ARG A 89 2.69 3.27 -5.24
C ARG A 89 3.49 4.56 -5.43
N GLY A 90 3.61 5.39 -4.38
CA GLY A 90 4.43 6.60 -4.43
C GLY A 90 5.92 6.33 -4.60
N ASN A 91 6.44 5.30 -3.94
CA ASN A 91 7.86 4.94 -4.03
C ASN A 91 8.25 4.48 -5.46
N CYS A 92 7.37 3.78 -6.17
CA CYS A 92 7.62 3.39 -7.57
C CYS A 92 7.55 4.56 -8.55
N SER A 93 6.81 5.64 -8.26
CA SER A 93 6.78 6.84 -9.12
C SER A 93 7.98 7.77 -8.96
N ALA A 94 8.84 7.52 -7.96
CA ALA A 94 10.03 8.31 -7.67
C ALA A 94 11.34 7.65 -8.16
N ALA A 95 11.28 6.46 -8.76
CA ALA A 95 12.38 5.80 -9.46
C ALA A 95 12.29 6.04 -10.98
#